data_AF-A0A358N8P7-F1
#
_entry.id   AF-A0A358N8P7-F1
#
_cell.length_a   1.000
_cell.length_b   1.000
_cell.length_c   1.000
_cell.angle_alpha   90.00
_cell.angle_beta   90.00
_cell.angle_gamma   90.00
#
_symmetry.space_group_name_H-M   'P 1'
#
loop_
_entity.id
_entity.type
_entity.pdbx_description
1 polymer ?
#
loop_
_entity_poly.entity_id
_entity_poly.type
_entity_poly.pdbx_seq_one_letter_code
_entity_poly.pdbx_strand_id
1 'polypeptide(L)'
;MKPYLAIIRDSFHAALASRVLWIAFVAIWLVLAALAPFGYQEDLTTDFRGARDLAHRSRLRGMLAQGLSDPDLADTAVGRLAAAMPENIAQELNAVSEGEEATLRTSEYADALNQCLDDEGWYDEEAWASTLRLAELRELDELADEKLDESKRRRRARLRIEAAMPGVFATRSAKSISLTYAGFDFPAELAVDKTRFVGIINQLVVPLIIDWLLGFILIFLGILVTASMIPDMLQPGSLHLLLSKPVSRSMLLISKFIGGCAFVFLCVIQLVVGLYLVAGLRLDIWNARLLWCIPVSVFLFSVFYSVSVLAGMRWRSPILAIGV
;
A
#
# COMPACT_ATOMS: atom_id res chain seq x y z
N MET A 1 34.82 9.52 37.46
CA MET A 1 33.65 9.52 36.55
C MET A 1 33.85 10.38 35.29
N LYS A 2 34.38 11.61 35.37
CA LYS A 2 34.67 12.49 34.21
C LYS A 2 35.54 11.89 33.06
N PRO A 3 36.61 11.11 33.31
CA PRO A 3 37.42 10.58 32.20
C PRO A 3 36.71 9.48 31.39
N TYR A 4 35.76 8.76 32.00
CA TYR A 4 35.03 7.68 31.34
C TYR A 4 33.95 8.19 30.39
N LEU A 5 33.23 9.24 30.79
CA LEU A 5 32.30 9.94 29.89
C LEU A 5 33.01 10.55 28.68
N ALA A 6 34.26 11.01 28.86
CA ALA A 6 35.05 11.53 27.76
C ALA A 6 35.40 10.44 26.74
N ILE A 7 35.79 9.24 27.18
CA ILE A 7 36.09 8.11 26.28
C ILE A 7 34.84 7.63 25.53
N ILE A 8 33.69 7.58 26.21
CA ILE A 8 32.42 7.25 25.58
C ILE A 8 32.06 8.31 24.54
N ARG A 9 32.11 9.61 24.90
CA ARG A 9 31.82 10.72 24.00
C ARG A 9 32.76 10.75 22.79
N ASP A 10 34.04 10.48 22.99
CA ASP A 10 35.05 10.45 21.93
C ASP A 10 34.83 9.24 21.00
N SER A 11 34.48 8.08 21.55
CA SER A 11 34.06 6.92 20.76
C SER A 11 32.78 7.19 19.97
N PHE A 12 31.82 7.92 20.53
CA PHE A 12 30.62 8.38 19.83
C PHE A 12 30.96 9.36 18.71
N HIS A 13 31.84 10.33 18.93
CA HIS A 13 32.27 11.25 17.89
C HIS A 13 33.04 10.54 16.77
N ALA A 14 33.91 9.59 17.11
CA ALA A 14 34.60 8.76 16.13
C ALA A 14 33.62 7.89 15.32
N ALA A 15 32.59 7.35 15.96
CA ALA A 15 31.52 6.60 15.29
C ALA A 15 30.65 7.51 14.39
N LEU A 16 30.34 8.73 14.83
CA LEU A 16 29.59 9.74 14.06
C LEU A 16 30.39 10.28 12.86
N ALA A 17 31.72 10.31 12.96
CA ALA A 17 32.62 10.69 11.88
C ALA A 17 32.87 9.55 10.88
N SER A 18 32.34 8.35 11.12
CA SER A 18 32.48 7.22 10.22
C SER A 18 31.70 7.46 8.92
N ARG A 19 32.38 7.32 7.78
CA ARG A 19 31.75 7.38 6.45
C ARG A 19 30.62 6.37 6.30
N VAL A 20 30.71 5.25 7.01
CA VAL A 20 29.72 4.17 6.94
C VAL A 20 28.39 4.58 7.57
N LEU A 21 28.41 5.39 8.63
CA LEU A 21 27.18 5.95 9.22
C LEU A 21 26.45 6.84 8.21
N TRP A 22 27.18 7.73 7.55
CA TRP A 22 26.61 8.63 6.55
C TRP A 22 26.06 7.87 5.34
N ILE A 23 26.72 6.80 4.89
CA ILE A 23 26.19 5.92 3.85
C ILE A 23 24.88 5.27 4.29
N ALA A 24 24.82 4.74 5.52
CA ALA A 24 23.60 4.13 6.05
C ALA A 24 22.45 5.15 6.17
N PHE A 25 22.74 6.37 6.65
CA PHE A 25 21.74 7.45 6.71
C PHE A 25 21.24 7.87 5.33
N VAL A 26 22.13 8.03 4.35
CA VAL A 26 21.74 8.35 2.98
C VAL A 26 20.91 7.22 2.38
N ALA A 27 21.28 5.96 2.61
CA ALA A 27 20.50 4.81 2.16
C ALA A 27 19.08 4.81 2.76
N ILE A 28 18.94 5.10 4.06
CA ILE A 28 17.64 5.24 4.72
C ILE A 28 16.83 6.38 4.06
N TRP A 29 17.46 7.53 3.81
CA TRP A 29 16.80 8.64 3.11
C TRP A 29 16.36 8.27 1.69
N LEU A 30 17.15 7.51 0.95
CA LEU A 30 16.77 7.03 -0.39
C LEU A 30 15.56 6.10 -0.33
N VAL A 31 15.52 5.18 0.65
CA VAL A 31 14.36 4.31 0.87
C VAL A 31 13.12 5.13 1.22
N LEU A 32 13.24 6.08 2.15
CA LEU A 32 12.14 6.97 2.52
C LEU A 32 11.68 7.83 1.33
N ALA A 33 12.60 8.34 0.52
CA ALA A 33 12.30 9.11 -0.68
C ALA A 33 11.60 8.26 -1.75
N ALA A 34 11.96 6.99 -1.90
CA ALA A 34 11.29 6.06 -2.80
C ALA A 34 9.86 5.70 -2.33
N LEU A 35 9.62 5.72 -1.01
CA LEU A 35 8.32 5.48 -0.38
C LEU A 35 7.42 6.74 -0.32
N ALA A 36 8.00 7.93 -0.22
CA ALA A 36 7.29 9.21 -0.14
C ALA A 36 6.31 9.53 -1.28
N PRO A 37 6.51 9.10 -2.53
CA PRO A 37 5.56 9.34 -3.62
C PRO A 37 4.39 8.36 -3.65
N PHE A 38 4.32 7.37 -2.75
CA PHE A 38 3.10 6.59 -2.57
C PHE A 38 2.01 7.47 -1.94
N GLY A 39 0.86 7.53 -2.58
CA GLY A 39 -0.34 8.20 -2.11
C GLY A 39 -1.58 7.40 -2.49
N TYR A 40 -2.73 7.93 -2.11
CA TYR A 40 -4.00 7.40 -2.54
C TYR A 40 -4.90 8.55 -2.99
N GLN A 41 -5.74 8.29 -4.00
CA GLN A 41 -6.77 9.23 -4.45
C GLN A 41 -8.14 8.59 -4.22
N GLU A 42 -9.08 9.37 -3.68
CA GLU A 42 -10.48 8.95 -3.56
C GLU A 42 -11.20 9.29 -4.85
N ASP A 43 -11.44 8.29 -5.70
CA ASP A 43 -12.23 8.45 -6.92
C ASP A 43 -13.61 7.79 -6.75
N LEU A 44 -14.63 8.36 -7.41
CA LEU A 44 -15.95 7.74 -7.42
C LEU A 44 -15.89 6.38 -8.12
N THR A 45 -16.62 5.40 -7.60
CA THR A 45 -16.68 4.08 -8.24
C THR A 45 -17.55 4.18 -9.50
N THR A 46 -16.93 4.48 -10.64
CA THR A 46 -17.63 4.69 -11.93
C THR A 46 -17.76 3.40 -12.72
N ASP A 47 -16.69 2.63 -12.89
CA ASP A 47 -16.67 1.51 -13.85
C ASP A 47 -17.08 0.16 -13.26
N PHE A 48 -17.73 -0.67 -14.07
CA PHE A 48 -18.08 -2.05 -13.77
C PHE A 48 -16.87 -2.97 -13.98
N ARG A 49 -16.52 -3.77 -12.95
CA ARG A 49 -15.33 -4.65 -12.97
C ARG A 49 -15.65 -6.13 -13.10
N GLY A 50 -16.29 -6.49 -14.21
CA GLY A 50 -16.57 -7.89 -14.56
C GLY A 50 -17.19 -8.68 -13.41
N ALA A 51 -16.59 -9.83 -13.09
CA ALA A 51 -17.10 -10.75 -12.06
C ALA A 51 -17.14 -10.18 -10.63
N ARG A 52 -16.43 -9.08 -10.32
CA ARG A 52 -16.47 -8.48 -8.97
C ARG A 52 -17.75 -7.68 -8.73
N ASP A 53 -18.30 -7.08 -9.78
CA ASP A 53 -19.47 -6.19 -9.69
C ASP A 53 -20.76 -6.89 -10.15
N LEU A 54 -20.67 -7.77 -11.15
CA LEU A 54 -21.80 -8.56 -11.65
C LEU A 54 -21.91 -9.88 -10.86
N ALA A 55 -22.50 -9.81 -9.66
CA ALA A 55 -22.67 -10.96 -8.78
C ALA A 55 -23.61 -12.02 -9.37
N HIS A 56 -24.67 -11.60 -10.06
CA HIS A 56 -25.68 -12.50 -10.62
C HIS A 56 -25.74 -12.42 -12.14
N ARG A 57 -24.75 -13.02 -12.82
CA ARG A 57 -24.63 -12.99 -14.29
C ARG A 57 -25.87 -13.56 -15.00
N SER A 58 -26.45 -14.65 -14.49
CA SER A 58 -27.65 -15.26 -15.08
C SER A 58 -28.84 -14.30 -15.04
N ARG A 59 -28.99 -13.55 -13.94
CA ARG A 59 -30.04 -12.55 -13.79
C ARG A 59 -29.85 -11.37 -14.73
N LEU A 60 -28.62 -10.87 -14.86
CA LEU A 60 -28.29 -9.82 -15.84
C LEU A 60 -28.71 -10.23 -17.25
N ARG A 61 -28.27 -11.41 -17.69
CA ARG A 61 -28.58 -11.94 -19.02
C ARG A 61 -30.09 -12.10 -19.21
N GLY A 62 -30.77 -12.70 -18.24
CA GLY A 62 -32.22 -12.90 -18.31
C GLY A 62 -32.99 -11.57 -18.43
N MET A 63 -32.63 -10.55 -17.64
CA MET A 63 -33.28 -9.24 -17.70
C MET A 63 -33.02 -8.52 -19.03
N LEU A 64 -31.76 -8.49 -19.50
CA LEU A 64 -31.43 -7.84 -20.76
C LEU A 64 -32.01 -8.58 -21.98
N ALA A 65 -31.99 -9.92 -21.97
CA ALA A 65 -32.62 -10.72 -23.02
C ALA A 65 -34.13 -10.49 -23.06
N GLN A 66 -34.80 -10.49 -21.90
CA GLN A 66 -36.23 -10.21 -21.83
C GLN A 66 -36.55 -8.79 -22.33
N GLY A 67 -35.71 -7.80 -22.03
CA GLY A 67 -35.87 -6.43 -22.52
C GLY A 67 -35.71 -6.28 -24.04
N LEU A 68 -35.00 -7.19 -24.71
CA LEU A 68 -34.88 -7.23 -26.18
C LEU A 68 -36.02 -8.00 -26.84
N SER A 69 -36.47 -9.11 -26.22
CA SER A 69 -37.45 -10.01 -26.83
C SER A 69 -38.90 -9.60 -26.61
N ASP A 70 -39.21 -8.92 -25.50
CA ASP A 70 -40.58 -8.56 -25.11
C ASP A 70 -40.93 -7.11 -25.51
N PRO A 71 -41.85 -6.90 -26.47
CA PRO A 71 -42.24 -5.56 -26.91
C PRO A 71 -42.83 -4.70 -25.79
N ASP A 72 -43.48 -5.31 -24.79
CA ASP A 72 -44.09 -4.58 -23.68
C ASP A 72 -43.03 -3.99 -22.73
N LEU A 73 -41.81 -4.53 -22.78
CA LEU A 73 -40.67 -4.07 -21.98
C LEU A 73 -39.74 -3.12 -22.73
N ALA A 74 -39.94 -2.89 -24.03
CA ALA A 74 -39.07 -2.07 -24.86
C ALA A 74 -38.88 -0.64 -24.32
N ASP A 75 -39.96 -0.03 -23.82
CA ASP A 75 -39.95 1.33 -23.26
C ASP A 75 -39.55 1.38 -21.78
N THR A 76 -39.34 0.24 -21.14
CA THR A 76 -38.89 0.19 -19.74
C THR A 76 -37.39 0.46 -19.64
N ALA A 77 -36.93 0.80 -18.42
CA ALA A 77 -35.52 1.03 -18.14
C ALA A 77 -34.58 -0.10 -18.63
N VAL A 78 -35.02 -1.35 -18.46
CA VAL A 78 -34.23 -2.53 -18.88
C VAL A 78 -34.23 -2.68 -20.40
N GLY A 79 -35.37 -2.48 -21.07
CA GLY A 79 -35.48 -2.59 -22.53
C GLY A 79 -34.65 -1.55 -23.26
N ARG A 80 -34.72 -0.29 -22.82
CA ARG A 80 -33.90 0.80 -23.37
C ARG A 80 -32.41 0.56 -23.18
N LEU A 81 -32.01 0.08 -22.00
CA LEU A 81 -30.62 -0.27 -21.74
C LEU A 81 -30.18 -1.47 -22.59
N ALA A 82 -31.04 -2.47 -22.78
CA ALA A 82 -30.73 -3.64 -23.60
C ALA A 82 -30.59 -3.28 -25.09
N ALA A 83 -31.39 -2.34 -25.59
CA ALA A 83 -31.29 -1.82 -26.96
C ALA A 83 -30.00 -1.02 -27.21
N ALA A 84 -29.43 -0.41 -26.16
CA ALA A 84 -28.15 0.29 -26.24
C ALA A 84 -26.92 -0.62 -26.13
N MET A 85 -27.11 -1.94 -25.93
CA MET A 85 -26.01 -2.88 -25.87
C MET A 85 -25.30 -3.01 -27.23
N PRO A 86 -23.97 -3.21 -27.24
CA PRO A 86 -23.23 -3.48 -28.47
C PRO A 86 -23.73 -4.74 -29.19
N GLU A 87 -23.56 -4.80 -30.52
CA GLU A 87 -24.11 -5.86 -31.37
C GLU A 87 -23.72 -7.27 -30.93
N ASN A 88 -22.50 -7.47 -30.45
CA ASN A 88 -22.03 -8.79 -29.97
C ASN A 88 -22.81 -9.26 -28.73
N ILE A 89 -23.15 -8.35 -27.81
CA ILE A 89 -23.95 -8.66 -26.63
C ILE A 89 -25.41 -8.91 -27.05
N ALA A 90 -25.98 -8.07 -27.92
CA ALA A 90 -27.34 -8.24 -28.40
C ALA A 90 -27.56 -9.58 -29.11
N GLN A 91 -26.61 -10.01 -29.95
CA GLN A 91 -26.64 -11.33 -30.61
C GLN A 91 -26.64 -12.48 -29.60
N GLU A 92 -25.78 -12.42 -28.58
CA GLU A 92 -25.75 -13.47 -27.55
C GLU A 92 -27.03 -13.47 -26.70
N LEU A 93 -27.56 -12.30 -26.34
CA LEU A 93 -28.80 -12.20 -25.57
C LEU A 93 -29.99 -12.79 -26.34
N ASN A 94 -30.06 -12.57 -27.66
CA ASN A 94 -31.06 -13.20 -28.51
C ASN A 94 -30.89 -14.72 -28.56
N ALA A 95 -29.67 -15.22 -28.75
CA ALA A 95 -29.38 -16.66 -28.71
C ALA A 95 -29.77 -17.29 -27.36
N VAL A 96 -29.49 -16.61 -26.25
CA VAL A 96 -29.88 -17.04 -24.91
C VAL A 96 -31.40 -17.06 -24.73
N SER A 97 -32.12 -16.12 -25.34
CA SER A 97 -33.60 -16.11 -25.33
C SER A 97 -34.19 -17.31 -26.08
N GLU A 98 -33.50 -17.80 -27.11
CA GLU A 98 -33.87 -18.99 -27.89
C GLU A 98 -33.45 -20.31 -27.20
N GLY A 99 -32.79 -20.23 -26.05
CA GLY A 99 -32.38 -21.38 -25.25
C GLY A 99 -30.95 -21.87 -25.52
N GLU A 100 -30.14 -21.11 -26.25
CA GLU A 100 -28.73 -21.44 -26.48
C GLU A 100 -27.85 -21.13 -25.26
N GLU A 101 -26.69 -21.79 -25.18
CA GLU A 101 -25.73 -21.56 -24.11
C GLU A 101 -24.96 -20.25 -24.32
N ALA A 102 -24.89 -19.45 -23.26
CA ALA A 102 -24.17 -18.18 -23.27
C ALA A 102 -22.65 -18.38 -23.25
N THR A 103 -21.96 -17.85 -24.27
CA THR A 103 -20.53 -18.05 -24.52
C THR A 103 -19.63 -16.91 -24.01
N LEU A 104 -20.14 -15.69 -23.88
CA LEU A 104 -19.31 -14.53 -23.55
C LEU A 104 -18.94 -14.47 -22.06
N ARG A 105 -17.79 -13.87 -21.77
CA ARG A 105 -17.26 -13.74 -20.40
C ARG A 105 -17.96 -12.61 -19.64
N THR A 106 -17.98 -12.65 -18.30
CA THR A 106 -18.54 -11.52 -17.50
C THR A 106 -17.87 -10.19 -17.83
N SER A 107 -16.58 -10.21 -18.16
CA SER A 107 -15.83 -9.00 -18.50
C SER A 107 -16.44 -8.30 -19.71
N GLU A 108 -16.89 -9.03 -20.72
CA GLU A 108 -17.44 -8.44 -21.95
C GLU A 108 -18.76 -7.72 -21.70
N TYR A 109 -19.61 -8.27 -20.81
CA TYR A 109 -20.81 -7.55 -20.34
C TYR A 109 -20.45 -6.30 -19.55
N ALA A 110 -19.41 -6.36 -18.72
CA ALA A 110 -18.97 -5.18 -17.98
C ALA A 110 -18.41 -4.11 -18.91
N ASP A 111 -17.65 -4.50 -19.94
CA ASP A 111 -17.13 -3.60 -20.96
C ASP A 111 -18.27 -2.93 -21.74
N ALA A 112 -19.31 -3.69 -22.11
CA ALA A 112 -20.51 -3.15 -22.74
C ALA A 112 -21.27 -2.16 -21.83
N LEU A 113 -21.44 -2.48 -20.55
CA LEU A 113 -22.03 -1.55 -19.59
C LEU A 113 -21.16 -0.30 -19.40
N ASN A 114 -19.84 -0.44 -19.42
CA ASN A 114 -18.92 0.70 -19.33
C ASN A 114 -19.01 1.62 -20.54
N GLN A 115 -19.27 1.10 -21.74
CA GLN A 115 -19.55 1.93 -22.92
C GLN A 115 -20.86 2.71 -22.76
N CYS A 116 -21.87 2.11 -22.11
CA CYS A 116 -23.12 2.81 -21.76
C CYS A 116 -22.92 3.90 -20.70
N LEU A 117 -21.79 3.96 -19.99
CA LEU A 117 -21.51 5.06 -19.05
C LEU A 117 -21.09 6.36 -19.74
N ASP A 118 -20.56 6.25 -20.96
CA ASP A 118 -20.07 7.38 -21.74
C ASP A 118 -21.17 8.04 -22.58
N ASP A 119 -22.12 7.23 -23.06
CA ASP A 119 -23.28 7.66 -23.80
C ASP A 119 -24.56 7.38 -23.00
N GLU A 120 -25.17 8.42 -22.42
CA GLU A 120 -26.43 8.34 -21.68
C GLU A 120 -27.68 8.31 -22.60
N GLY A 121 -27.53 8.09 -23.91
CA GLY A 121 -28.65 8.08 -24.87
C GLY A 121 -29.76 7.05 -24.59
N TRP A 122 -29.48 6.05 -23.73
CA TRP A 122 -30.46 5.07 -23.25
C TRP A 122 -31.32 5.56 -22.09
N TYR A 123 -30.96 6.66 -21.44
CA TYR A 123 -31.66 7.17 -20.27
C TYR A 123 -32.91 7.95 -20.66
N ASP A 124 -33.99 7.72 -19.91
CA ASP A 124 -35.25 8.43 -20.05
C ASP A 124 -35.91 8.59 -18.69
N GLU A 125 -36.39 9.80 -18.38
CA GLU A 125 -36.92 10.12 -17.06
C GLU A 125 -38.20 9.34 -16.74
N GLU A 126 -39.07 9.12 -17.73
CA GLU A 126 -40.32 8.38 -17.57
C GLU A 126 -40.05 6.89 -17.37
N ALA A 127 -39.15 6.32 -18.18
CA ALA A 127 -38.77 4.91 -18.07
C ALA A 127 -38.10 4.57 -16.73
N TRP A 128 -37.37 5.51 -16.12
CA TRP A 128 -36.72 5.36 -14.81
C TRP A 128 -37.58 5.82 -13.61
N ALA A 129 -38.80 6.35 -13.83
CA ALA A 129 -39.67 6.85 -12.77
C ALA A 129 -40.07 5.77 -11.74
N SER A 130 -40.24 4.53 -12.19
CA SER A 130 -40.62 3.38 -11.35
C SER A 130 -39.44 2.69 -10.65
N THR A 131 -38.20 3.06 -10.99
CA THR A 131 -36.99 2.43 -10.45
C THR A 131 -36.63 2.94 -9.05
N LEU A 132 -35.93 2.11 -8.27
CA LEU A 132 -35.49 2.49 -6.93
C LEU A 132 -34.36 3.54 -7.02
N ARG A 133 -34.64 4.77 -6.62
CA ARG A 133 -33.64 5.85 -6.55
C ARG A 133 -32.95 5.86 -5.20
N LEU A 134 -31.70 5.40 -5.17
CA LEU A 134 -30.82 5.55 -4.00
C LEU A 134 -30.62 7.04 -3.67
N ALA A 135 -30.36 7.37 -2.40
CA ALA A 135 -30.19 8.76 -1.97
C ALA A 135 -29.12 9.51 -2.79
N GLU A 136 -27.99 8.84 -3.06
CA GLU A 136 -26.89 9.36 -3.89
C GLU A 136 -27.34 9.69 -5.33
N LEU A 137 -28.19 8.84 -5.94
CA LEU A 137 -28.70 9.09 -7.29
C LEU A 137 -29.59 10.33 -7.33
N ARG A 138 -30.44 10.54 -6.31
CA ARG A 138 -31.29 11.74 -6.24
C ARG A 138 -30.47 13.02 -6.13
N GLU A 139 -29.42 13.01 -5.30
CA GLU A 139 -28.52 14.16 -5.16
C GLU A 139 -27.80 14.47 -6.48
N LEU A 140 -27.41 13.45 -7.25
CA LEU A 140 -26.78 13.61 -8.56
C LEU A 140 -27.76 14.05 -9.66
N ASP A 141 -29.01 13.62 -9.61
CA ASP A 141 -30.07 14.03 -10.54
C ASP A 141 -30.52 15.49 -10.28
N GLU A 142 -30.42 15.98 -9.03
CA GLU A 142 -30.72 17.38 -8.69
C GLU A 142 -29.65 18.38 -9.18
N LEU A 143 -28.45 17.89 -9.52
CA LEU A 143 -27.38 18.74 -10.04
C LEU A 143 -27.58 19.02 -11.53
N ALA A 144 -27.50 20.29 -11.91
CA ALA A 144 -27.47 20.69 -13.32
C ALA A 144 -26.25 20.08 -14.04
N ASP A 145 -26.43 19.67 -15.30
CA ASP A 145 -25.38 18.99 -16.08
C ASP A 145 -24.08 19.79 -16.20
N GLU A 146 -24.16 21.13 -16.18
CA GLU A 146 -22.99 22.02 -16.19
C GLU A 146 -22.10 21.90 -14.93
N LYS A 147 -22.65 21.38 -13.82
CA LYS A 147 -21.92 21.17 -12.56
C LYS A 147 -21.42 19.74 -12.38
N LEU A 148 -21.75 18.85 -13.32
CA LEU A 148 -21.32 17.46 -13.31
C LEU A 148 -19.98 17.31 -14.04
N ASP A 149 -18.94 17.16 -13.24
CA ASP A 149 -17.65 16.66 -13.71
C ASP A 149 -17.79 15.25 -14.29
N GLU A 150 -16.87 14.84 -15.16
CA GLU A 150 -16.92 13.57 -15.89
C GLU A 150 -17.10 12.36 -14.96
N SER A 151 -16.38 12.34 -13.83
CA SER A 151 -16.50 11.32 -12.79
C SER A 151 -17.91 11.24 -12.18
N LYS A 152 -18.56 12.40 -11.95
CA LYS A 152 -19.93 12.46 -11.41
C LYS A 152 -20.96 12.01 -12.43
N ARG A 153 -20.77 12.37 -13.71
CA ARG A 153 -21.63 11.92 -14.81
C ARG A 153 -21.59 10.40 -14.94
N ARG A 154 -20.40 9.81 -15.03
CA ARG A 154 -20.25 8.34 -15.07
C ARG A 154 -20.81 7.66 -13.81
N ARG A 155 -20.67 8.27 -12.62
CA ARG A 155 -21.26 7.75 -11.38
C ARG A 155 -22.80 7.78 -11.41
N ARG A 156 -23.40 8.84 -11.94
CA ARG A 156 -24.85 8.97 -12.14
C ARG A 156 -25.36 7.91 -13.11
N ALA A 157 -24.72 7.77 -14.27
CA ALA A 157 -25.03 6.74 -15.26
C ALA A 157 -24.98 5.33 -14.67
N ARG A 158 -23.92 5.01 -13.90
CA ARG A 158 -23.80 3.73 -13.19
C ARG A 158 -24.99 3.48 -12.25
N LEU A 159 -25.34 4.46 -11.42
CA LEU A 159 -26.45 4.31 -10.46
C LEU A 159 -27.79 4.10 -11.16
N ARG A 160 -28.00 4.74 -12.32
CA ARG A 160 -29.19 4.51 -13.16
C ARG A 160 -29.22 3.11 -13.74
N ILE A 161 -28.07 2.57 -14.21
CA ILE A 161 -27.94 1.18 -14.65
C ILE A 161 -28.22 0.20 -13.50
N GLU A 162 -27.67 0.47 -12.31
CA GLU A 162 -27.91 -0.34 -11.12
C GLU A 162 -29.39 -0.33 -10.70
N ALA A 163 -30.06 0.81 -10.83
CA ALA A 163 -31.49 0.97 -10.54
C ALA A 163 -32.39 0.23 -11.55
N ALA A 164 -31.98 0.17 -12.82
CA ALA A 164 -32.73 -0.54 -13.86
C ALA A 164 -32.74 -2.07 -13.63
N MET A 165 -31.65 -2.62 -13.07
CA MET A 165 -31.48 -4.07 -12.90
C MET A 165 -31.30 -4.47 -11.42
N PRO A 166 -32.39 -4.46 -10.62
CA PRO A 166 -32.31 -4.81 -9.21
C PRO A 166 -31.85 -6.27 -9.00
N GLY A 167 -30.87 -6.42 -8.10
CA GLY A 167 -30.32 -7.72 -7.68
C GLY A 167 -29.23 -8.28 -8.60
N VAL A 168 -28.88 -7.58 -9.69
CA VAL A 168 -27.78 -7.99 -10.58
C VAL A 168 -26.40 -7.65 -10.00
N PHE A 169 -26.29 -6.45 -9.42
CA PHE A 169 -25.05 -5.88 -8.95
C PHE A 169 -24.79 -6.16 -7.47
N ALA A 170 -23.52 -6.33 -7.11
CA ALA A 170 -23.09 -6.36 -5.71
C ALA A 170 -23.16 -4.95 -5.10
N THR A 171 -23.57 -4.83 -3.84
CA THR A 171 -23.53 -3.56 -3.11
C THR A 171 -22.08 -3.06 -2.99
N ARG A 172 -21.78 -1.89 -3.57
CA ARG A 172 -20.47 -1.23 -3.52
C ARG A 172 -20.57 0.10 -2.77
N SER A 173 -19.45 0.53 -2.18
CA SER A 173 -19.33 1.87 -1.62
C SER A 173 -19.25 2.91 -2.75
N ALA A 174 -19.78 4.10 -2.47
CA ALA A 174 -19.79 5.22 -3.42
C ALA A 174 -18.39 5.68 -3.86
N LYS A 175 -17.39 5.46 -3.00
CA LYS A 175 -16.01 5.88 -3.19
C LYS A 175 -15.08 4.67 -3.26
N SER A 176 -14.20 4.66 -4.23
CA SER A 176 -13.11 3.70 -4.35
C SER A 176 -11.77 4.41 -4.24
N ILE A 177 -10.80 3.76 -3.61
CA ILE A 177 -9.45 4.32 -3.48
C ILE A 177 -8.58 3.74 -4.59
N SER A 178 -8.09 4.60 -5.48
CA SER A 178 -7.03 4.30 -6.43
C SER A 178 -5.67 4.50 -5.74
N LEU A 179 -4.74 3.59 -5.97
CA LEU A 179 -3.36 3.78 -5.51
C LEU A 179 -2.68 4.71 -6.51
N THR A 180 -1.92 5.69 -6.02
CA THR A 180 -1.12 6.58 -6.86
C THR A 180 0.34 6.43 -6.47
N TYR A 181 1.22 6.34 -7.46
CA TYR A 181 2.67 6.38 -7.24
C TYR A 181 3.30 7.46 -8.10
N ALA A 182 3.95 8.42 -7.45
CA ALA A 182 4.66 9.52 -8.12
C ALA A 182 3.78 10.32 -9.09
N GLY A 183 2.49 10.45 -8.79
CA GLY A 183 1.51 11.13 -9.64
C GLY A 183 0.97 10.29 -10.80
N PHE A 184 1.36 9.01 -10.90
CA PHE A 184 0.74 8.05 -11.81
C PHE A 184 -0.33 7.26 -11.09
N ASP A 185 -1.53 7.29 -11.65
CA ASP A 185 -2.65 6.51 -11.14
C ASP A 185 -2.54 5.07 -11.62
N PHE A 186 -2.64 4.14 -10.68
CA PHE A 186 -2.77 2.74 -11.04
C PHE A 186 -4.14 2.51 -11.70
N PRO A 187 -4.23 1.57 -12.67
CA PRO A 187 -5.47 1.33 -13.40
C PRO A 187 -6.64 1.08 -12.45
N ALA A 188 -7.80 1.63 -12.81
CA ALA A 188 -9.00 1.62 -11.98
C ALA A 188 -9.36 0.22 -11.48
N GLU A 189 -9.02 -0.85 -12.20
CA GLU A 189 -9.21 -2.25 -11.79
C GLU A 189 -8.71 -2.58 -10.37
N LEU A 190 -7.66 -1.89 -9.91
CA LEU A 190 -7.04 -2.06 -8.60
C LEU A 190 -7.69 -1.23 -7.49
N ALA A 191 -8.67 -0.37 -7.77
CA ALA A 191 -9.24 0.48 -6.73
C ALA A 191 -10.01 -0.34 -5.69
N VAL A 192 -9.65 -0.20 -4.42
CA VAL A 192 -10.26 -0.95 -3.31
C VAL A 192 -11.11 -0.01 -2.46
N ASP A 193 -12.14 -0.55 -1.82
CA ASP A 193 -12.92 0.24 -0.85
C ASP A 193 -12.02 0.79 0.27
N LYS A 194 -12.29 2.01 0.75
CA LYS A 194 -11.45 2.72 1.73
C LYS A 194 -11.19 1.89 2.99
N THR A 195 -12.22 1.23 3.51
CA THR A 195 -12.11 0.42 4.73
C THR A 195 -11.20 -0.79 4.53
N ARG A 196 -11.33 -1.47 3.39
CA ARG A 196 -10.48 -2.61 3.02
C ARG A 196 -9.06 -2.18 2.72
N PHE A 197 -8.86 -1.04 2.07
CA PHE A 197 -7.53 -0.50 1.77
C PHE A 197 -6.74 -0.23 3.05
N VAL A 198 -7.35 0.47 4.03
CA VAL A 198 -6.73 0.71 5.34
C VAL A 198 -6.47 -0.60 6.08
N GLY A 199 -7.37 -1.59 5.96
CA GLY A 199 -7.19 -2.93 6.50
C GLY A 199 -5.97 -3.65 5.90
N ILE A 200 -5.84 -3.66 4.57
CA ILE A 200 -4.72 -4.28 3.85
C ILE A 200 -3.40 -3.59 4.21
N ILE A 201 -3.37 -2.26 4.27
CA ILE A 201 -2.15 -1.55 4.66
C ILE A 201 -1.75 -1.94 6.09
N ASN A 202 -2.67 -1.87 7.04
CA ASN A 202 -2.34 -2.15 8.44
C ASN A 202 -2.05 -3.62 8.73
N GLN A 203 -2.69 -4.55 8.03
CA GLN A 203 -2.57 -5.99 8.31
C GLN A 203 -1.49 -6.68 7.46
N LEU A 204 -1.18 -6.16 6.28
CA LEU A 204 -0.22 -6.79 5.35
C LEU A 204 1.01 -5.91 5.14
N VAL A 205 0.82 -4.66 4.70
CA VAL A 205 1.93 -3.80 4.27
C VAL A 205 2.79 -3.35 5.45
N VAL A 206 2.17 -2.88 6.54
CA VAL A 206 2.88 -2.41 7.72
C VAL A 206 3.71 -3.54 8.36
N PRO A 207 3.17 -4.74 8.65
CA PRO A 207 3.96 -5.86 9.16
C PRO A 207 5.06 -6.31 8.20
N LEU A 208 4.77 -6.41 6.89
CA LEU A 208 5.77 -6.80 5.90
C LEU A 208 6.96 -5.83 5.85
N ILE A 209 6.68 -4.52 5.82
CA ILE A 209 7.72 -3.51 5.86
C ILE A 209 8.49 -3.61 7.17
N ILE A 210 7.81 -3.76 8.31
CA ILE A 210 8.49 -3.86 9.61
C ILE A 210 9.38 -5.10 9.68
N ASP A 211 8.86 -6.29 9.40
CA ASP A 211 9.59 -7.54 9.55
C ASP A 211 10.77 -7.62 8.56
N TRP A 212 10.57 -7.18 7.32
CA TRP A 212 11.60 -7.26 6.30
C TRP A 212 12.62 -6.11 6.39
N LEU A 213 12.16 -4.87 6.54
CA LEU A 213 13.04 -3.69 6.59
C LEU A 213 13.69 -3.51 7.96
N LEU A 214 12.90 -3.48 9.04
CA LEU A 214 13.44 -3.28 10.40
C LEU A 214 14.04 -4.57 10.98
N GLY A 215 13.48 -5.73 10.65
CA GLY A 215 14.02 -7.01 11.11
C GLY A 215 15.24 -7.40 10.28
N PHE A 216 15.02 -7.82 9.03
CA PHE A 216 16.10 -8.42 8.24
C PHE A 216 17.16 -7.42 7.80
N ILE A 217 16.77 -6.38 7.05
CA ILE A 217 17.73 -5.46 6.42
C ILE A 217 18.50 -4.65 7.46
N LEU A 218 17.80 -4.02 8.40
CA LEU A 218 18.42 -3.15 9.39
C LEU A 218 19.37 -3.91 10.33
N ILE A 219 19.00 -5.11 10.77
CA ILE A 219 19.87 -5.92 11.65
C ILE A 219 21.07 -6.41 10.86
N PHE A 220 20.87 -6.96 9.66
CA PHE A 220 21.96 -7.47 8.84
C PHE A 220 22.95 -6.36 8.47
N LEU A 221 22.46 -5.22 8.01
CA LEU A 221 23.27 -4.05 7.72
C LEU A 221 23.96 -3.52 8.99
N GLY A 222 23.23 -3.48 10.12
CA GLY A 222 23.78 -3.08 11.41
C GLY A 222 24.94 -3.96 11.86
N ILE A 223 24.83 -5.28 11.72
CA ILE A 223 25.91 -6.23 12.04
C ILE A 223 27.08 -6.04 11.07
N LEU A 224 26.82 -5.94 9.77
CA LEU A 224 27.86 -5.75 8.75
C LEU A 224 28.69 -4.47 9.01
N VAL A 225 28.02 -3.37 9.36
CA VAL A 225 28.68 -2.10 9.67
C VAL A 225 29.42 -2.15 11.01
N THR A 226 28.87 -2.82 12.02
CA THR A 226 29.52 -2.92 13.34
C THR A 226 30.60 -3.99 13.41
N ALA A 227 30.63 -4.94 12.47
CA ALA A 227 31.62 -5.99 12.41
C ALA A 227 33.03 -5.50 12.02
N SER A 228 33.16 -4.37 11.31
CA SER A 228 34.45 -3.74 11.03
C SER A 228 34.96 -2.88 12.20
N MET A 229 34.05 -2.35 13.02
CA MET A 229 34.42 -1.50 14.17
C MET A 229 35.17 -2.22 15.30
N ILE A 230 34.99 -3.53 15.46
CA ILE A 230 35.63 -4.33 16.52
C ILE A 230 37.07 -4.75 16.15
N PRO A 231 37.34 -5.36 14.97
CA PRO A 231 38.66 -5.86 14.62
C PRO A 231 39.65 -4.79 14.14
N ASP A 232 39.20 -3.65 13.61
CA ASP A 232 40.09 -2.51 13.31
C ASP A 232 40.81 -2.00 14.57
N MET A 233 40.24 -2.25 15.75
CA MET A 233 40.85 -1.96 17.05
C MET A 233 41.81 -3.05 17.56
N LEU A 234 41.73 -4.28 17.02
CA LEU A 234 42.65 -5.36 17.36
C LEU A 234 43.93 -5.33 16.50
N GLN A 235 43.99 -4.44 15.49
CA GLN A 235 45.20 -4.21 14.72
C GLN A 235 46.25 -3.44 15.54
N PRO A 236 47.52 -3.88 15.56
CA PRO A 236 48.54 -3.47 16.52
C PRO A 236 49.10 -2.02 16.39
N GLY A 237 48.38 -1.09 15.75
CA GLY A 237 48.78 0.32 15.58
C GLY A 237 48.15 1.32 16.55
N SER A 238 46.87 1.15 16.93
CA SER A 238 46.14 2.09 17.83
C SER A 238 46.26 1.74 19.31
N LEU A 239 46.60 0.48 19.60
CA LEU A 239 46.66 -0.07 20.95
C LEU A 239 47.87 0.49 21.73
N HIS A 240 48.96 0.83 21.05
CA HIS A 240 50.17 1.41 21.68
C HIS A 240 50.03 2.89 22.10
N LEU A 241 49.11 3.65 21.48
CA LEU A 241 48.84 5.06 21.83
C LEU A 241 47.79 5.21 22.94
N LEU A 242 46.92 4.21 23.12
CA LEU A 242 45.96 4.14 24.23
C LEU A 242 46.53 3.45 25.49
N LEU A 243 47.61 2.67 25.36
CA LEU A 243 48.26 1.97 26.48
C LEU A 243 49.10 2.85 27.40
N SER A 244 49.25 4.16 27.13
CA SER A 244 49.92 5.08 28.07
C SER A 244 49.05 5.42 29.29
N LYS A 245 47.77 4.99 29.30
CA LYS A 245 46.85 5.10 30.46
C LYS A 245 46.22 3.73 30.77
N PRO A 246 46.10 3.35 32.06
CA PRO A 246 45.55 2.05 32.43
C PRO A 246 44.03 2.02 32.19
N VAL A 247 43.62 1.56 31.01
CA VAL A 247 42.22 1.33 30.64
C VAL A 247 41.94 -0.17 30.68
N SER A 248 40.92 -0.59 31.43
CA SER A 248 40.56 -2.01 31.54
C SER A 248 39.95 -2.53 30.24
N ARG A 249 40.37 -3.73 29.80
CA ARG A 249 39.96 -4.35 28.52
C ARG A 249 38.44 -4.56 28.43
N SER A 250 37.79 -4.91 29.55
CA SER A 250 36.34 -5.07 29.64
C SER A 250 35.58 -3.75 29.45
N MET A 251 36.13 -2.65 29.97
CA MET A 251 35.49 -1.34 29.84
C MET A 251 35.56 -0.81 28.40
N LEU A 252 36.65 -1.10 27.70
CA LEU A 252 36.79 -0.78 26.29
C LEU A 252 35.73 -1.53 25.45
N LEU A 253 35.53 -2.82 25.73
CA LEU A 253 34.50 -3.63 25.09
C LEU A 253 33.09 -3.06 25.32
N ILE A 254 32.72 -2.74 26.58
CA ILE A 254 31.40 -2.18 26.92
C ILE A 254 31.17 -0.84 26.23
N SER A 255 32.17 0.05 26.20
CA SER A 255 32.05 1.35 25.54
C SER A 255 31.77 1.23 24.04
N LYS A 256 32.39 0.24 23.37
CA LYS A 256 32.13 -0.04 21.95
C LYS A 256 30.80 -0.74 21.72
N PHE A 257 30.41 -1.63 22.64
CA PHE A 257 29.10 -2.26 22.58
C PHE A 257 27.99 -1.22 22.58
N ILE A 258 28.06 -0.28 23.53
CA ILE A 258 27.14 0.86 23.64
C ILE A 258 27.22 1.75 22.40
N GLY A 259 28.41 1.97 21.84
CA GLY A 259 28.59 2.72 20.59
C GLY A 259 27.88 2.08 19.39
N GLY A 260 27.96 0.75 19.24
CA GLY A 260 27.24 0.00 18.20
C GLY A 260 25.73 0.02 18.40
N CYS A 261 25.25 -0.15 19.64
CA CYS A 261 23.83 -0.01 19.95
C CYS A 261 23.31 1.40 19.66
N ALA A 262 24.09 2.43 19.99
CA ALA A 262 23.70 3.81 19.74
C ALA A 262 23.71 4.17 18.23
N PHE A 263 24.66 3.62 17.47
CA PHE A 263 24.67 3.71 16.01
C PHE A 263 23.35 3.17 15.43
N VAL A 264 22.97 1.95 15.81
CA VAL A 264 21.73 1.34 15.31
C VAL A 264 20.51 2.11 15.80
N PHE A 265 20.48 2.56 17.06
CA PHE A 265 19.41 3.40 17.59
C PHE A 265 19.16 4.65 16.73
N LEU A 266 20.22 5.34 16.30
CA LEU A 266 20.09 6.51 15.41
C LEU A 266 19.58 6.15 14.00
N CYS A 267 19.99 5.01 13.45
CA CYS A 267 19.46 4.53 12.18
C CYS A 267 17.97 4.14 12.29
N VAL A 268 17.60 3.42 13.35
CA VAL A 268 16.23 2.97 13.59
C VAL A 268 15.30 4.16 13.79
N ILE A 269 15.67 5.12 14.64
CA ILE A 269 14.82 6.28 14.91
C ILE A 269 14.58 7.08 13.63
N GLN A 270 15.62 7.28 12.80
CA GLN A 270 15.49 7.98 11.52
C GLN A 270 14.53 7.25 10.58
N LEU A 271 14.67 5.93 10.45
CA LEU A 271 13.84 5.11 9.56
C LEU A 271 12.39 5.04 10.04
N VAL A 272 12.16 4.79 11.34
CA VAL A 272 10.83 4.63 11.91
C VAL A 272 10.06 5.94 11.96
N VAL A 273 10.70 7.03 12.38
CA VAL A 273 10.08 8.36 12.37
C VAL A 273 9.82 8.82 10.94
N GLY A 274 10.73 8.54 10.00
CA GLY A 274 10.53 8.80 8.58
C GLY A 274 9.31 8.07 8.03
N LEU A 275 9.18 6.77 8.31
CA LEU A 275 8.03 5.97 7.88
C LEU A 275 6.73 6.45 8.53
N TYR A 276 6.76 6.82 9.81
CA TYR A 276 5.62 7.40 10.53
C TYR A 276 5.16 8.72 9.90
N LEU A 277 6.09 9.60 9.54
CA LEU A 277 5.78 10.86 8.87
C LEU A 277 5.23 10.65 7.47
N VAL A 278 5.83 9.75 6.67
CA VAL A 278 5.32 9.44 5.33
C VAL A 278 3.91 8.85 5.42
N ALA A 279 3.67 7.91 6.32
CA ALA A 279 2.35 7.31 6.52
C ALA A 279 1.31 8.33 7.04
N GLY A 280 1.67 9.19 7.99
CA GLY A 280 0.77 10.22 8.52
C GLY A 280 0.45 11.32 7.50
N LEU A 281 1.45 11.82 6.77
CA LEU A 281 1.29 12.94 5.84
C LEU A 281 0.68 12.54 4.49
N ARG A 282 0.99 11.33 3.98
CA ARG A 282 0.50 10.89 2.66
C ARG A 282 -0.71 9.98 2.73
N LEU A 283 -0.79 9.12 3.74
CA LEU A 283 -1.84 8.10 3.85
C LEU A 283 -2.88 8.46 4.92
N ASP A 284 -2.69 9.55 5.67
CA ASP A 284 -3.53 9.94 6.83
C ASP A 284 -3.63 8.83 7.90
N ILE A 285 -2.67 7.89 7.90
CA ILE A 285 -2.61 6.76 8.84
C ILE A 285 -1.64 7.11 9.96
N TRP A 286 -2.19 7.59 11.08
CA TRP A 286 -1.43 7.91 12.28
C TRP A 286 -1.38 6.71 13.24
N ASN A 287 -0.46 5.78 13.00
CA ASN A 287 -0.31 4.60 13.84
C ASN A 287 0.85 4.73 14.84
N ALA A 288 0.53 5.13 16.08
CA ALA A 288 1.52 5.28 17.15
C ALA A 288 2.20 3.96 17.56
N ARG A 289 1.63 2.80 17.21
CA ARG A 289 2.26 1.50 17.47
C ARG A 289 3.58 1.33 16.72
N LEU A 290 3.74 2.03 15.60
CA LEU A 290 4.98 2.02 14.82
C LEU A 290 6.18 2.56 15.62
N LEU A 291 5.96 3.53 16.51
CA LEU A 291 7.04 4.09 17.35
C LEU A 291 7.56 3.08 18.38
N TRP A 292 6.72 2.14 18.82
CA TRP A 292 7.15 1.05 19.72
C TRP A 292 8.11 0.06 19.04
N CYS A 293 8.22 0.08 17.71
CA CYS A 293 9.22 -0.70 17.00
C CYS A 293 10.65 -0.23 17.30
N ILE A 294 10.87 1.04 17.66
CA ILE A 294 12.21 1.58 17.94
C ILE A 294 12.92 0.79 19.06
N PRO A 295 12.37 0.71 20.29
CA PRO A 295 13.01 -0.04 21.37
C PRO A 295 13.10 -1.54 21.07
N VAL A 296 12.10 -2.11 20.39
CA VAL A 296 12.09 -3.54 20.03
C VAL A 296 13.21 -3.87 19.07
N SER A 297 13.40 -3.09 18.00
CA SER A 297 14.48 -3.31 17.03
C SER A 297 15.87 -3.15 17.64
N VAL A 298 16.04 -2.18 18.55
CA VAL A 298 17.32 -1.95 19.25
C VAL A 298 17.63 -3.10 20.21
N PHE A 299 16.60 -3.61 20.91
CA PHE A 299 16.74 -4.78 21.77
C PHE A 299 17.10 -6.03 20.95
N LEU A 300 16.39 -6.26 19.85
CA LEU A 300 16.66 -7.39 18.94
C LEU A 300 18.08 -7.32 18.38
N PHE A 301 18.51 -6.15 17.89
CA PHE A 301 19.90 -5.93 17.47
C PHE A 301 20.90 -6.18 18.59
N SER A 302 20.64 -5.72 19.82
CA SER A 302 21.51 -5.92 20.97
C SER A 302 21.75 -7.41 21.27
N VAL A 303 20.75 -8.27 21.08
CA VAL A 303 20.87 -9.72 21.26
C VAL A 303 21.80 -10.32 20.21
N PHE A 304 21.55 -10.05 18.92
CA PHE A 304 22.41 -10.55 17.83
C PHE A 304 23.83 -10.01 17.92
N TYR A 305 23.97 -8.72 18.25
CA TYR A 305 25.26 -8.07 18.38
C TYR A 305 26.07 -8.65 19.54
N SER A 306 25.44 -9.06 20.65
CA SER A 306 26.12 -9.78 21.73
C SER A 306 26.76 -11.09 21.26
N VAL A 307 26.10 -11.83 20.36
CA VAL A 307 26.64 -13.07 19.78
C VAL A 307 27.80 -12.76 18.83
N SER A 308 27.65 -11.76 17.96
CA SER A 308 28.70 -11.32 17.04
C SER A 308 29.94 -10.82 17.79
N VAL A 309 29.77 -10.06 18.87
CA VAL A 309 30.87 -9.60 19.74
C VAL A 309 31.60 -10.78 20.38
N LEU A 310 30.88 -11.78 20.87
CA LEU A 310 31.47 -13.00 21.44
C LEU A 310 32.28 -13.78 20.39
N ALA A 311 31.74 -13.91 19.18
CA ALA A 311 32.45 -14.53 18.06
C ALA A 311 33.72 -13.73 17.69
N GLY A 312 33.62 -12.42 17.57
CA GLY A 312 34.76 -11.53 17.30
C GLY A 312 35.88 -11.65 18.34
N MET A 313 35.54 -11.76 19.63
CA MET A 313 36.52 -11.99 20.70
C MET A 313 37.20 -13.35 20.59
N ARG A 314 36.44 -14.41 20.26
CA ARG A 314 36.96 -15.79 20.26
C ARG A 314 37.87 -16.10 19.07
N TRP A 315 37.60 -15.50 17.92
CA TRP A 315 38.30 -15.80 16.66
C TRP A 315 39.21 -14.68 16.14
N ARG A 316 39.18 -13.46 16.73
CA ARG A 316 40.03 -12.31 16.34
C ARG A 316 40.02 -11.98 14.85
N SER A 317 38.98 -12.39 14.11
CA SER A 317 38.84 -12.19 12.67
C SER A 317 37.48 -11.53 12.35
N PRO A 318 37.44 -10.40 11.61
CA PRO A 318 36.21 -9.74 11.16
C PRO A 318 35.28 -10.65 10.38
N ILE A 319 35.86 -11.52 9.54
CA ILE A 319 35.13 -12.30 8.54
C ILE A 319 34.24 -13.35 9.22
N LEU A 320 34.71 -13.93 10.34
CA LEU A 320 33.95 -14.91 11.12
C LEU A 320 32.90 -14.25 12.05
N ALA A 321 33.03 -12.96 12.37
CA ALA A 321 32.04 -12.25 13.17
C ALA A 321 30.79 -11.81 12.36
N ILE A 322 30.91 -11.75 11.03
CA ILE A 322 29.81 -11.47 10.08
C ILE A 322 29.07 -12.75 9.69
N GLY A 323 29.78 -13.89 9.66
CA GLY A 323 29.25 -15.17 9.18
C GLY A 323 28.53 -16.04 10.21
N VAL A 324 28.42 -15.59 11.48
CA VAL A 324 27.72 -16.28 12.58
C VAL A 324 26.44 -15.54 12.92
#